data_AF-A0A8S9USN6-F1
#
_entry.id   AF-A0A8S9USN6-F1
#
_cell.length_a   1.000
_cell.length_b   1.000
_cell.length_c   1.000
_cell.angle_alpha   90.00
_cell.angle_beta   90.00
_cell.angle_gamma   90.00
#
_symmetry.space_group_name_H-M   'P 1'
#
loop_
_entity.id
_entity.type
_entity.pdbx_description
1 polymer ?
#
loop_
_entity_poly.entity_id
_entity_poly.type
_entity_poly.pdbx_seq_one_letter_code
_entity_poly.pdbx_strand_id
1 'polypeptide(L)'
;FTASNLNRFMKYVDDFNAKNPGQKKPVLKLYTQAFGDAPVMRKLLSAMDDSTTNVAAKKLLVERGVQKDNQSLGSMLRALNIDINQPTSIVNQKIDVLEQLAEVKEVRQVFIKAMSTQVGGNKMLAKILEGAEAATLQKKQFATWIGEGVTPENFWKMIYKTETASNPVEEKIMAKFTAFYQSQKPGN
;
A
#
# COMPACT_ATOMS: atom_id res chain seq x y z
N PHE A 1 19.90 6.83 -13.53
CA PHE A 1 19.48 6.10 -12.30
C PHE A 1 20.23 4.79 -12.23
N THR A 2 21.39 4.77 -11.57
CA THR A 2 22.01 3.51 -11.09
C THR A 2 21.75 3.40 -9.60
N ALA A 3 21.83 2.18 -9.08
CA ALA A 3 21.59 1.90 -7.67
C ALA A 3 22.48 2.70 -6.71
N SER A 4 23.78 2.70 -7.00
CA SER A 4 24.77 3.45 -6.25
C SER A 4 24.52 4.95 -6.28
N ASN A 5 24.05 5.50 -7.41
CA ASN A 5 23.80 6.94 -7.54
C ASN A 5 22.55 7.38 -6.76
N LEU A 6 21.49 6.57 -6.72
CA LEU A 6 20.29 6.87 -5.92
C LEU A 6 20.64 6.95 -4.43
N ASN A 7 21.33 5.94 -3.91
CA ASN A 7 21.72 5.88 -2.50
C ASN A 7 22.67 7.03 -2.12
N ARG A 8 23.66 7.34 -2.97
CA ARG A 8 24.58 8.48 -2.76
C ARG A 8 23.84 9.81 -2.74
N PHE A 9 22.92 10.03 -3.68
CA PHE A 9 22.16 11.27 -3.74
C PHE A 9 21.22 11.44 -2.54
N MET A 10 20.53 10.37 -2.13
CA MET A 10 19.70 10.39 -0.93
C MET A 10 20.50 10.75 0.31
N LYS A 11 21.69 10.13 0.49
CA LYS A 11 22.59 10.47 1.59
C LYS A 11 23.01 11.94 1.55
N TYR A 12 23.39 12.44 0.38
CA TYR A 12 23.77 13.85 0.20
C TYR A 12 22.63 14.81 0.59
N VAL A 13 21.39 14.54 0.17
CA VAL A 13 20.24 15.38 0.50
C VAL A 13 19.89 15.27 1.98
N ASP A 14 19.97 14.09 2.58
CA ASP A 14 19.76 13.90 4.03
C ASP A 14 20.81 14.71 4.83
N ASP A 15 22.09 14.67 4.46
CA ASP A 15 23.17 15.44 5.08
C ASP A 15 22.96 16.96 4.88
N PHE A 16 22.53 17.39 3.69
CA PHE A 16 22.17 18.78 3.40
C PHE A 16 21.01 19.25 4.29
N ASN A 17 19.95 18.45 4.39
CA ASN A 17 18.75 18.77 5.18
C ASN A 17 19.03 18.82 6.68
N ALA A 18 19.94 17.98 7.18
CA ALA A 18 20.38 18.01 8.57
C ALA A 18 21.17 19.29 8.90
N LYS A 19 22.04 19.73 7.97
CA LYS A 19 22.82 20.97 8.11
C LYS A 19 21.99 22.25 7.86
N ASN A 20 20.88 22.14 7.13
CA ASN A 20 20.05 23.29 6.74
C ASN A 20 18.56 23.09 7.14
N PRO A 21 18.21 23.08 8.44
CA PRO A 21 16.86 22.71 8.88
C PRO A 21 15.73 23.59 8.32
N GLY A 22 16.00 24.86 8.04
CA GLY A 22 15.03 25.81 7.46
C GLY A 22 14.90 25.74 5.93
N GLN A 23 15.76 24.98 5.24
CA GLN A 23 15.79 24.90 3.77
C GLN A 23 15.67 23.46 3.28
N LYS A 24 15.02 22.60 4.06
CA LYS A 24 14.89 21.18 3.72
C LYS A 24 14.27 20.99 2.34
N LYS A 25 14.93 20.17 1.51
CA LYS A 25 14.43 19.79 0.19
C LYS A 25 14.07 18.30 0.19
N PRO A 26 12.85 17.94 -0.22
CA PRO A 26 12.49 16.54 -0.40
C PRO A 26 13.26 15.96 -1.60
N VAL A 27 13.85 14.77 -1.43
CA VAL A 27 14.59 14.09 -2.50
C VAL A 27 13.69 13.86 -3.71
N LEU A 28 12.44 13.45 -3.45
CA LEU A 28 11.47 13.20 -4.51
C LEU A 28 11.16 14.46 -5.32
N LYS A 29 11.04 15.62 -4.66
CA LYS A 29 10.81 16.91 -5.35
C LYS A 29 11.98 17.27 -6.26
N LEU A 30 13.22 17.04 -5.81
CA LEU A 30 14.41 17.30 -6.64
C LEU A 30 14.44 16.42 -7.89
N TYR A 31 14.16 15.12 -7.74
CA TYR A 31 14.13 14.19 -8.88
C TYR A 31 13.00 14.50 -9.86
N THR A 32 11.79 14.77 -9.36
CA THR A 32 10.61 15.03 -10.20
C THR A 32 10.71 16.37 -10.94
N GLN A 33 11.34 17.38 -10.33
CA GLN A 33 11.69 18.62 -11.02
C GLN A 33 12.71 18.42 -12.15
N ALA A 34 13.70 17.53 -11.95
CA ALA A 34 14.76 17.30 -12.93
C ALA A 34 14.36 16.35 -14.08
N PHE A 35 13.58 15.32 -13.79
CA PHE A 35 13.32 14.21 -14.73
C PHE A 35 11.83 13.99 -15.02
N GLY A 36 10.94 14.77 -14.40
CA GLY A 36 9.49 14.61 -14.50
C GLY A 36 8.95 13.48 -13.61
N ASP A 37 7.66 13.57 -13.29
CA ASP A 37 6.98 12.65 -12.38
C ASP A 37 6.94 11.20 -12.90
N ALA A 38 6.45 11.00 -14.14
CA ALA A 38 6.25 9.66 -14.68
C ALA A 38 7.57 8.88 -14.89
N PRO A 39 8.65 9.48 -15.43
CA PRO A 39 9.94 8.80 -15.54
C PRO A 39 10.55 8.42 -14.19
N VAL A 40 10.46 9.31 -13.18
CA VAL A 40 10.94 9.03 -11.83
C VAL A 40 10.17 7.86 -11.22
N MET A 41 8.84 7.86 -11.36
CA MET A 41 8.00 6.78 -10.84
C MET A 41 8.38 5.42 -11.43
N ARG A 42 8.52 5.32 -12.75
CA ARG A 42 8.95 4.07 -13.41
C ARG A 42 10.30 3.59 -12.89
N LYS A 43 11.24 4.51 -12.64
CA LYS A 43 12.55 4.14 -12.10
C LYS A 43 12.51 3.71 -10.65
N LEU A 44 11.71 4.34 -9.80
CA LEU A 44 11.52 3.89 -8.42
C LEU A 44 10.92 2.48 -8.37
N LEU A 45 9.96 2.20 -9.25
CA LEU A 45 9.33 0.88 -9.35
C LEU A 45 10.31 -0.19 -9.80
N SER A 46 11.09 0.04 -10.86
CA SER A 46 12.13 -0.91 -11.28
C SER A 46 13.22 -1.09 -10.23
N ALA A 47 13.49 -0.07 -9.41
CA ALA A 47 14.46 -0.12 -8.33
C ALA A 47 13.96 -0.90 -7.10
N MET A 48 12.67 -1.25 -7.03
CA MET A 48 12.20 -2.17 -5.99
C MET A 48 12.68 -3.59 -6.23
N ASP A 49 12.78 -4.00 -7.49
CA ASP A 49 13.15 -5.36 -7.88
C ASP A 49 14.65 -5.66 -7.65
N ASP A 50 15.44 -4.62 -7.35
CA ASP A 50 16.88 -4.72 -7.09
C ASP A 50 17.17 -4.59 -5.58
N SER A 51 17.89 -5.58 -5.04
CA SER A 51 18.16 -5.68 -3.59
C SER A 51 19.02 -4.55 -3.02
N THR A 52 19.79 -3.84 -3.85
CA THR A 52 20.64 -2.73 -3.41
C THR A 52 19.91 -1.39 -3.39
N THR A 53 18.76 -1.29 -4.06
CA THR A 53 17.97 -0.06 -4.18
C THR A 53 16.59 -0.12 -3.57
N ASN A 54 16.11 -1.31 -3.23
CA ASN A 54 14.75 -1.47 -2.72
C ASN A 54 14.46 -0.55 -1.52
N VAL A 55 15.37 -0.39 -0.55
CA VAL A 55 15.16 0.45 0.64
C VAL A 55 14.96 1.91 0.24
N ALA A 56 15.82 2.42 -0.64
CA ALA A 56 15.75 3.78 -1.16
C ALA A 56 14.47 4.03 -1.97
N ALA A 57 14.14 3.09 -2.87
CA ALA A 57 12.94 3.13 -3.68
C ALA A 57 11.67 3.15 -2.82
N LYS A 58 11.59 2.23 -1.84
CA LYS A 58 10.48 2.14 -0.87
C LYS A 58 10.28 3.47 -0.13
N LYS A 59 11.35 4.07 0.42
CA LYS A 59 11.30 5.35 1.14
C LYS A 59 10.69 6.47 0.27
N LEU A 60 11.14 6.60 -0.98
CA LEU A 60 10.68 7.66 -1.88
C LEU A 60 9.24 7.44 -2.39
N LEU A 61 8.82 6.18 -2.56
CA LEU A 61 7.45 5.83 -2.91
C LEU A 61 6.49 6.15 -1.75
N VAL A 62 6.87 5.83 -0.51
CA VAL A 62 6.10 6.22 0.68
C VAL A 62 6.02 7.74 0.80
N GLU A 63 7.14 8.45 0.61
CA GLU A 63 7.17 9.92 0.63
C GLU A 63 6.18 10.52 -0.39
N ARG A 64 6.08 9.94 -1.59
CA ARG A 64 5.11 10.39 -2.60
C ARG A 64 3.66 10.19 -2.15
N GLY A 65 3.34 8.99 -1.67
CA GLY A 65 1.96 8.66 -1.28
C GLY A 65 1.44 9.53 -0.13
N VAL A 66 2.34 10.03 0.73
CA VAL A 66 2.01 10.95 1.84
C VAL A 66 1.73 12.39 1.35
N GLN A 67 2.12 12.79 0.13
CA GLN A 67 1.97 14.17 -0.37
C GLN A 67 0.53 14.58 -0.78
N LYS A 68 -0.51 13.82 -0.37
CA LYS A 68 -1.94 14.22 -0.35
C LYS A 68 -2.56 14.63 -1.68
N ASP A 69 -2.37 13.85 -2.74
CA ASP A 69 -3.34 13.89 -3.83
C ASP A 69 -3.81 12.46 -4.18
N ASN A 70 -5.14 12.27 -4.15
CA ASN A 70 -5.77 10.96 -4.34
C ASN A 70 -5.47 10.38 -5.72
N GLN A 71 -5.25 11.26 -6.71
CA GLN A 71 -4.92 10.89 -8.07
C GLN A 71 -3.52 10.26 -8.16
N SER A 72 -2.54 10.82 -7.47
CA SER A 72 -1.14 10.38 -7.38
C SER A 72 -1.03 9.09 -6.60
N LEU A 73 -1.80 8.93 -5.51
CA LEU A 73 -1.88 7.64 -4.82
C LEU A 73 -2.47 6.56 -5.75
N GLY A 74 -3.60 6.84 -6.41
CA GLY A 74 -4.19 5.91 -7.38
C GLY A 74 -3.25 5.55 -8.53
N SER A 75 -2.56 6.54 -9.11
CA SER A 75 -1.56 6.33 -10.17
C SER A 75 -0.36 5.54 -9.70
N MET A 76 0.12 5.77 -8.48
CA MET A 76 1.22 5.03 -7.88
C MET A 76 0.85 3.57 -7.61
N LEU A 77 -0.37 3.30 -7.14
CA LEU A 77 -0.87 1.94 -6.92
C LEU A 77 -1.02 1.16 -8.22
N ARG A 78 -1.55 1.81 -9.26
CA ARG A 78 -1.59 1.24 -10.61
C ARG A 78 -0.19 0.90 -11.11
N ALA A 79 0.77 1.77 -10.85
CA ALA A 79 2.14 1.58 -11.30
C ALA A 79 2.89 0.51 -10.48
N LEU A 80 2.58 0.34 -9.19
CA LEU A 80 3.13 -0.74 -8.36
C LEU A 80 2.83 -2.13 -8.90
N ASN A 81 1.69 -2.29 -9.60
CA ASN A 81 1.28 -3.50 -10.32
C ASN A 81 1.70 -4.80 -9.61
N ILE A 82 0.88 -5.25 -8.65
CA ILE A 82 1.10 -6.54 -7.99
C ILE A 82 0.69 -7.64 -8.97
N ASP A 83 1.68 -8.27 -9.57
CA ASP A 83 1.50 -9.48 -10.36
C ASP A 83 1.90 -10.68 -9.51
N ILE A 84 0.92 -11.52 -9.18
CA ILE A 84 1.11 -12.73 -8.36
C ILE A 84 2.00 -13.77 -9.03
N ASN A 85 2.27 -13.63 -10.33
CA ASN A 85 3.20 -14.49 -11.07
C ASN A 85 4.66 -14.04 -10.92
N GLN A 86 4.93 -12.88 -10.31
CA GLN A 86 6.28 -12.44 -9.99
C GLN A 86 6.85 -13.24 -8.80
N PRO A 87 8.19 -13.31 -8.66
CA PRO A 87 8.83 -13.88 -7.48
C PRO A 87 8.24 -13.33 -6.17
N THR A 88 7.96 -14.23 -5.21
CA THR A 88 7.35 -13.88 -3.92
C THR A 88 8.09 -12.76 -3.18
N SER A 89 9.41 -12.69 -3.30
CA SER A 89 10.21 -11.60 -2.73
C SER A 89 9.85 -10.22 -3.28
N ILE A 90 9.57 -10.11 -4.58
CA ILE A 90 9.16 -8.86 -5.25
C ILE A 90 7.73 -8.50 -4.83
N VAL A 91 6.84 -9.50 -4.83
CA VAL A 91 5.45 -9.32 -4.36
C VAL A 91 5.44 -8.81 -2.92
N ASN A 92 6.24 -9.40 -2.03
CA ASN A 92 6.35 -8.98 -0.64
C ASN A 92 6.92 -7.57 -0.49
N GLN A 93 7.94 -7.19 -1.28
CA GLN A 93 8.48 -5.83 -1.25
C GLN A 93 7.44 -4.79 -1.68
N LYS A 94 6.58 -5.12 -2.65
CA LYS A 94 5.44 -4.28 -3.03
C LYS A 94 4.45 -4.20 -1.90
N ILE A 95 4.06 -5.33 -1.31
CA ILE A 95 3.19 -5.40 -0.13
C ILE A 95 3.74 -4.55 1.03
N ASP A 96 5.04 -4.57 1.32
CA ASP A 96 5.65 -3.73 2.36
C ASP A 96 5.42 -2.24 2.12
N VAL A 97 5.54 -1.77 0.88
CA VAL A 97 5.27 -0.36 0.52
C VAL A 97 3.81 -0.03 0.78
N LEU A 98 2.91 -0.92 0.37
CA LEU A 98 1.47 -0.79 0.60
C LEU A 98 1.15 -0.73 2.10
N GLU A 99 1.79 -1.57 2.90
CA GLU A 99 1.62 -1.60 4.36
C GLU A 99 2.07 -0.30 5.01
N GLN A 100 3.25 0.21 4.63
CA GLN A 100 3.81 1.46 5.13
C GLN A 100 2.94 2.67 4.76
N LEU A 101 2.43 2.73 3.54
CA LEU A 101 1.47 3.77 3.13
C LEU A 101 0.19 3.72 3.98
N ALA A 102 -0.27 2.51 4.27
CA ALA A 102 -1.48 2.29 5.04
C ALA A 102 -1.29 2.45 6.56
N GLU A 103 -0.10 2.84 7.05
CA GLU A 103 0.09 3.24 8.45
C GLU A 103 -0.59 4.56 8.78
N VAL A 104 -0.64 5.50 7.84
CA VAL A 104 -1.35 6.78 8.01
C VAL A 104 -2.85 6.55 7.79
N LYS A 105 -3.70 6.86 8.79
CA LYS A 105 -5.14 6.55 8.77
C LYS A 105 -5.86 7.13 7.55
N GLU A 106 -5.57 8.39 7.22
CA GLU A 106 -6.14 9.10 6.07
C GLU A 106 -5.70 8.47 4.75
N VAL A 107 -4.44 8.05 4.65
CA VAL A 107 -3.89 7.39 3.46
C VAL A 107 -4.47 5.98 3.32
N ARG A 108 -4.62 5.24 4.42
CA ARG A 108 -5.16 3.86 4.45
C ARG A 108 -6.52 3.76 3.78
N GLN A 109 -7.46 4.64 4.10
CA GLN A 109 -8.81 4.56 3.53
C GLN A 109 -8.81 4.82 2.02
N VAL A 110 -8.10 5.86 1.57
CA VAL A 110 -7.96 6.17 0.14
C VAL A 110 -7.24 5.03 -0.58
N PHE A 111 -6.21 4.48 0.03
CA PHE A 111 -5.40 3.37 -0.45
C PHE A 111 -6.24 2.10 -0.68
N ILE A 112 -6.96 1.62 0.34
CA ILE A 112 -7.78 0.40 0.25
C ILE A 112 -8.87 0.58 -0.82
N LYS A 113 -9.50 1.76 -0.88
CA LYS A 113 -10.51 2.08 -1.91
C LYS A 113 -9.94 2.03 -3.34
N ALA A 114 -8.76 2.62 -3.55
CA ALA A 114 -8.10 2.63 -4.84
C ALA A 114 -7.69 1.21 -5.28
N MET A 115 -7.09 0.44 -4.38
CA MET A 115 -6.73 -0.97 -4.61
C MET A 115 -7.96 -1.82 -4.94
N SER A 116 -9.02 -1.72 -4.14
CA SER A 116 -10.28 -2.42 -4.41
C SER A 116 -10.81 -2.08 -5.79
N THR A 117 -10.81 -0.80 -6.18
CA THR A 117 -11.26 -0.40 -7.52
C THR A 117 -10.40 -1.03 -8.62
N GLN A 118 -9.08 -1.02 -8.46
CA GLN A 118 -8.13 -1.55 -9.45
C GLN A 118 -8.29 -3.06 -9.68
N VAL A 119 -8.49 -3.83 -8.61
CA VAL A 119 -8.60 -5.30 -8.71
C VAL A 119 -10.04 -5.78 -8.94
N GLY A 120 -11.00 -4.88 -9.17
CA GLY A 120 -12.39 -5.24 -9.49
C GLY A 120 -13.34 -5.37 -8.30
N GLY A 121 -12.96 -4.85 -7.13
CA GLY A 121 -13.83 -4.62 -5.96
C GLY A 121 -13.27 -5.15 -4.65
N ASN A 122 -13.93 -4.80 -3.53
CA ASN A 122 -13.57 -5.26 -2.17
C ASN A 122 -13.48 -6.79 -2.08
N LYS A 123 -14.43 -7.51 -2.70
CA LYS A 123 -14.46 -8.97 -2.79
C LYS A 123 -13.19 -9.55 -3.41
N MET A 124 -12.75 -9.01 -4.56
CA MET A 124 -11.56 -9.52 -5.23
C MET A 124 -10.29 -9.18 -4.46
N LEU A 125 -10.20 -7.97 -3.91
CA LEU A 125 -9.06 -7.57 -3.06
C LEU A 125 -8.92 -8.50 -1.85
N ALA A 126 -10.02 -8.83 -1.17
CA ALA A 126 -9.99 -9.71 -0.02
C ALA A 126 -9.47 -11.12 -0.35
N LYS A 127 -9.85 -11.66 -1.53
CA LYS A 127 -9.36 -12.95 -2.02
C LYS A 127 -7.86 -12.92 -2.36
N ILE A 128 -7.40 -11.84 -3.00
CA ILE A 128 -5.98 -11.66 -3.32
C ILE A 128 -5.16 -11.60 -2.03
N LEU A 129 -5.59 -10.79 -1.05
CA LEU A 129 -4.88 -10.67 0.23
C LEU A 129 -4.89 -11.97 1.03
N GLU A 130 -5.98 -12.75 0.97
CA GLU A 130 -6.04 -14.08 1.58
C GLU A 130 -5.08 -15.06 0.92
N GLY A 131 -5.07 -15.12 -0.42
CA GLY A 131 -4.22 -16.04 -1.18
C GLY A 131 -2.72 -15.70 -1.11
N ALA A 132 -2.40 -14.41 -1.00
CA ALA A 132 -1.03 -13.93 -0.79
C ALA A 132 -0.57 -14.00 0.68
N GLU A 133 -1.43 -14.49 1.59
CA GLU A 133 -1.18 -14.53 3.04
C GLU A 133 -0.78 -13.17 3.64
N ALA A 134 -1.25 -12.08 3.04
CA ALA A 134 -0.92 -10.70 3.42
C ALA A 134 -1.73 -10.24 4.65
N ALA A 135 -1.50 -10.89 5.79
CA ALA A 135 -2.33 -10.76 6.99
C ALA A 135 -2.42 -9.31 7.53
N THR A 136 -1.34 -8.53 7.43
CA THR A 136 -1.33 -7.14 7.89
C THR A 136 -2.23 -6.27 7.01
N LEU A 137 -2.07 -6.31 5.68
CA LEU A 137 -2.97 -5.61 4.75
C LEU A 137 -4.42 -6.06 4.89
N GLN A 138 -4.65 -7.36 5.08
CA GLN A 138 -5.99 -7.90 5.29
C GLN A 138 -6.65 -7.33 6.55
N LYS A 139 -5.92 -7.22 7.67
CA LYS A 139 -6.41 -6.55 8.89
C LYS A 139 -6.68 -5.05 8.65
N LYS A 140 -5.82 -4.36 7.87
CA LYS A 140 -6.05 -2.94 7.52
C LYS A 140 -7.28 -2.76 6.62
N GLN A 141 -7.55 -3.70 5.72
CA GLN A 141 -8.79 -3.76 4.94
C GLN A 141 -9.99 -3.92 5.87
N PHE A 142 -9.95 -4.86 6.82
CA PHE A 142 -11.02 -5.06 7.79
C PHE A 142 -11.30 -3.82 8.63
N ALA A 143 -10.25 -3.13 9.13
CA ALA A 143 -10.40 -1.88 9.86
C ALA A 143 -11.08 -0.79 9.03
N THR A 144 -10.84 -0.76 7.71
CA THR A 144 -11.51 0.16 6.79
C THR A 144 -13.00 -0.17 6.69
N TRP A 145 -13.35 -1.44 6.53
CA TRP A 145 -14.74 -1.89 6.49
C TRP A 145 -15.49 -1.57 7.79
N ILE A 146 -14.86 -1.77 8.95
CA ILE A 146 -15.44 -1.39 10.25
C ILE A 146 -15.74 0.12 10.30
N GLY A 147 -14.79 0.94 9.84
CA GLY A 147 -14.99 2.40 9.73
C GLY A 147 -16.09 2.81 8.76
N GLU A 148 -16.47 1.92 7.83
CA GLU A 148 -17.58 2.10 6.87
C GLU A 148 -18.90 1.46 7.36
N GLY A 149 -18.95 0.95 8.59
CA GLY A 149 -20.15 0.38 9.20
C GLY A 149 -20.39 -1.10 8.88
N VAL A 150 -19.38 -1.81 8.38
CA VAL A 150 -19.46 -3.27 8.18
C VAL A 150 -19.33 -3.98 9.51
N THR A 151 -20.24 -4.90 9.78
CA THR A 151 -20.30 -5.76 10.96
C THR A 151 -20.39 -7.23 10.53
N PRO A 152 -20.14 -8.20 11.42
CA PRO A 152 -20.30 -9.61 11.07
C PRO A 152 -21.70 -9.95 10.52
N GLU A 153 -22.74 -9.28 11.01
CA GLU A 153 -24.13 -9.52 10.64
C GLU A 153 -24.46 -9.03 9.22
N ASN A 154 -23.85 -7.92 8.78
CA ASN A 154 -24.10 -7.34 7.47
C ASN A 154 -23.00 -7.62 6.43
N PHE A 155 -21.97 -8.38 6.82
CA PHE A 155 -20.76 -8.62 6.02
C PHE A 155 -21.05 -9.12 4.60
N TRP A 156 -21.87 -10.16 4.48
CA TRP A 156 -22.19 -10.78 3.19
C TRP A 156 -22.90 -9.78 2.26
N LYS A 157 -23.88 -9.05 2.81
CA LYS A 157 -24.63 -8.04 2.07
C LYS A 157 -23.76 -6.86 1.63
N MET A 158 -22.87 -6.36 2.50
CA MET A 158 -22.05 -5.17 2.21
C MET A 158 -20.82 -5.46 1.35
N ILE A 159 -20.12 -6.58 1.56
CA ILE A 159 -18.85 -6.88 0.88
C ILE A 159 -19.06 -7.76 -0.36
N TYR A 160 -19.90 -8.79 -0.25
CA TYR A 160 -20.08 -9.80 -1.29
C TYR A 160 -21.37 -9.61 -2.10
N LYS A 161 -22.29 -8.76 -1.63
CA LYS A 161 -23.63 -8.56 -2.22
C LYS A 161 -24.40 -9.88 -2.34
N THR A 162 -24.22 -10.77 -1.36
CA THR A 162 -24.88 -12.07 -1.24
C THR A 162 -25.42 -12.26 0.18
N GLU A 163 -26.22 -13.30 0.42
CA GLU A 163 -26.69 -13.67 1.76
C GLU A 163 -25.68 -14.55 2.51
N THR A 164 -24.89 -15.35 1.79
CA THR A 164 -23.95 -16.33 2.34
C THR A 164 -22.69 -16.46 1.49
N ALA A 165 -21.73 -17.24 2.00
CA ALA A 165 -20.51 -17.62 1.28
C ALA A 165 -20.82 -18.44 0.03
N SER A 166 -20.02 -18.24 -1.03
CA SER A 166 -20.09 -19.05 -2.24
C SER A 166 -18.96 -20.08 -2.34
N ASN A 167 -17.93 -20.01 -1.49
CA ASN A 167 -16.79 -20.93 -1.48
C ASN A 167 -16.00 -20.87 -0.15
N PRO A 168 -15.13 -21.86 0.14
CA PRO A 168 -14.39 -21.94 1.41
C PRO A 168 -13.44 -20.77 1.68
N VAL A 169 -12.90 -20.12 0.64
CA VAL A 169 -12.02 -18.95 0.80
C VAL A 169 -12.80 -17.78 1.37
N GLU A 170 -14.04 -17.59 0.92
CA GLU A 170 -14.93 -16.53 1.44
C GLU A 170 -15.32 -16.79 2.90
N GLU A 171 -15.60 -18.03 3.28
CA GLU A 171 -15.87 -18.41 4.67
C GLU A 171 -14.66 -18.12 5.57
N LYS A 172 -13.45 -18.45 5.11
CA LYS A 172 -12.20 -18.16 5.81
C LYS A 172 -12.00 -16.65 6.02
N ILE A 173 -12.27 -15.84 5.00
CA ILE A 173 -12.19 -14.37 5.09
C ILE A 173 -13.20 -13.84 6.12
N MET A 174 -14.45 -14.30 6.09
CA MET A 174 -15.50 -13.90 7.04
C MET A 174 -15.14 -14.29 8.48
N ALA A 175 -14.61 -15.51 8.69
CA ALA A 175 -14.16 -15.95 10.01
C ALA A 175 -13.04 -15.06 10.55
N LYS A 176 -12.05 -14.73 9.71
CA LYS A 176 -10.95 -13.81 10.08
C LYS A 176 -11.46 -12.40 10.36
N PHE A 177 -12.39 -11.89 9.55
CA PHE A 177 -13.01 -10.59 9.77
C PHE A 177 -13.77 -10.55 11.10
N THR A 178 -14.55 -11.59 11.42
CA THR A 178 -15.31 -11.69 12.66
C THR A 178 -14.40 -11.70 13.88
N ALA A 179 -13.34 -12.51 13.86
CA ALA A 179 -12.34 -12.54 14.93
C ALA A 179 -11.66 -11.17 15.11
N PHE A 180 -11.30 -10.52 14.00
CA PHE A 180 -10.73 -9.17 14.04
C PHE A 180 -11.71 -8.15 14.64
N TYR A 181 -12.96 -8.14 14.17
CA TYR A 181 -14.03 -7.26 14.66
C TYR A 181 -14.21 -7.38 16.18
N GLN A 182 -14.26 -8.61 16.69
CA GLN A 182 -14.39 -8.88 18.13
C GLN A 182 -13.20 -8.34 18.92
N SER A 183 -11.97 -8.50 18.42
CA SER A 183 -10.76 -7.97 19.07
C SER A 183 -10.68 -6.44 19.12
N GLN A 184 -11.47 -5.73 18.30
CA GLN A 184 -11.52 -4.27 18.31
C GLN A 184 -12.54 -3.71 19.32
N LYS A 185 -13.43 -4.55 19.86
CA LYS A 185 -14.35 -4.10 20.91
C LYS A 185 -13.54 -3.86 22.19
N PRO A 186 -13.67 -2.70 22.85
CA PRO A 186 -13.06 -2.51 24.16
C PRO A 186 -13.54 -3.64 25.08
N GLY A 187 -12.60 -4.27 25.80
CA GLY A 187 -12.92 -5.32 26.75
C GLY A 187 -13.96 -4.82 27.74
N ASN A 188 -15.03 -5.61 27.90
CA ASN A 188 -16.07 -5.38 28.90
C ASN A 188 -15.50 -5.55 30.31
#